data_AF-B1Y421-F1
#
_entry.id   AF-B1Y421-F1
#
_cell.length_a   1.000
_cell.length_b   1.000
_cell.length_c   1.000
_cell.angle_alpha   90.00
_cell.angle_beta   90.00
_cell.angle_gamma   90.00
#
_symmetry.space_group_name_H-M   'P 1'
#
loop_
_entity.id
_entity.type
_entity.pdbx_description
1 polymer ?
#
loop_
_entity_poly.entity_id
_entity_poly.type
_entity_poly.pdbx_seq_one_letter_code
_entity_poly.pdbx_strand_id
1 'polypeptide(L)'
;MRLKCPSCNAEMDLDVLLAHEEGRHVLAQLLQMGVPMGALLMRYIGMFRPGKRALAMSRTLALLSELWPDMTRGAITRKGRDWATTPAQWQQAIEQVMAARDKGNLTLPLTSHGYLYEVLLGLVDKAESHAEREREAGQRGRAHTAGGTALGDVMADMDRALGRASKAVEALAAAAPAPAPGPSRYAQKLRAEIAAKKAVPTVPTESNPTP
;
A
#
# COMPACT_ATOMS: atom_id res chain seq x y z
N MET A 1 18.24 -49.51 9.65
CA MET A 1 19.12 -48.33 9.33
C MET A 1 19.39 -47.56 10.62
N ARG A 2 20.61 -47.11 10.95
CA ARG A 2 20.89 -46.50 12.27
C ARG A 2 20.68 -44.97 12.29
N LEU A 3 20.02 -44.47 13.33
CA LEU A 3 19.87 -43.04 13.63
C LEU A 3 20.68 -42.69 14.89
N LYS A 4 21.30 -41.50 14.89
CA LYS A 4 21.98 -40.92 16.06
C LYS A 4 21.22 -39.70 16.58
N CYS A 5 20.98 -39.65 17.87
CA CYS A 5 20.39 -38.47 18.51
C CYS A 5 21.43 -37.34 18.58
N PRO A 6 21.20 -36.16 18.00
CA PRO A 6 22.19 -35.07 18.00
C PRO A 6 22.39 -34.44 19.39
N SER A 7 21.52 -34.73 20.35
CA SER A 7 21.59 -34.14 21.70
C SER A 7 22.33 -35.01 22.72
N CYS A 8 22.30 -36.34 22.59
CA CYS A 8 22.95 -37.26 23.53
C CYS A 8 23.75 -38.40 22.86
N ASN A 9 23.82 -38.40 21.53
CA ASN A 9 24.52 -39.38 20.71
C ASN A 9 24.01 -40.84 20.86
N ALA A 10 22.82 -41.03 21.43
CA ALA A 10 22.18 -42.34 21.49
C ALA A 10 21.91 -42.88 20.07
N GLU A 11 22.24 -44.14 19.85
CA GLU A 11 21.99 -44.86 18.60
C GLU A 11 20.73 -45.71 18.70
N MET A 12 19.90 -45.67 17.66
CA MET A 12 18.70 -46.52 17.53
C MET A 12 18.53 -47.01 16.09
N ASP A 13 17.86 -48.16 15.92
CA ASP A 13 17.41 -48.55 14.58
C ASP A 13 16.19 -47.71 14.18
N LEU A 14 16.14 -47.29 12.92
CA LEU A 14 15.01 -46.60 12.33
C LEU A 14 13.73 -47.45 12.44
N ASP A 15 13.85 -48.77 12.32
CA ASP A 15 12.71 -49.69 12.41
C ASP A 15 12.06 -49.65 13.81
N VAL A 16 12.85 -49.40 14.87
CA VAL A 16 12.35 -49.25 16.24
C VAL A 16 11.51 -47.97 16.38
N LEU A 17 11.92 -46.88 15.72
CA LEU A 17 11.15 -45.64 15.70
C LEU A 17 9.81 -45.83 15.00
N LEU A 18 9.81 -46.53 13.86
CA LEU A 18 8.59 -46.79 13.08
C LEU A 18 7.66 -47.78 13.78
N ALA A 19 8.19 -48.73 14.55
CA ALA A 19 7.37 -49.64 15.35
C ALA A 19 6.65 -48.94 16.51
N HIS A 20 7.18 -47.82 17.02
CA HIS A 20 6.59 -47.09 18.14
C HIS A 20 5.33 -46.32 17.72
N GLU A 21 4.18 -46.71 18.26
CA GLU A 21 2.89 -46.12 17.88
C GLU A 21 2.80 -44.62 18.16
N GLU A 22 3.11 -44.17 19.38
CA GLU A 22 3.08 -42.73 19.71
C GLU A 22 4.12 -41.94 18.88
N GLY A 23 5.28 -42.54 18.59
CA GLY A 23 6.33 -41.93 17.75
C GLY A 23 5.85 -41.70 16.32
N ARG A 24 5.08 -42.63 15.75
CA ARG A 24 4.44 -42.45 14.43
C ARG A 24 3.41 -41.31 14.44
N HIS A 25 2.62 -41.18 15.50
CA HIS A 25 1.64 -40.09 15.62
C HIS A 25 2.33 -38.72 15.70
N VAL A 26 3.38 -38.60 16.52
CA VAL A 26 4.19 -37.38 16.58
C VAL A 26 4.83 -37.08 15.22
N LEU A 27 5.44 -38.07 14.57
CA LEU A 27 6.05 -37.89 13.25
C LEU A 27 5.02 -37.42 12.20
N ALA A 28 3.83 -38.01 12.19
CA ALA A 28 2.76 -37.61 11.28
C ALA A 28 2.32 -36.15 11.50
N GLN A 29 2.15 -35.71 12.76
CA GLN A 29 1.84 -34.31 13.09
C GLN A 29 2.94 -33.35 12.62
N LEU A 30 4.21 -33.71 12.85
CA LEU A 30 5.35 -32.87 12.44
C LEU A 30 5.43 -32.74 10.92
N LEU A 31 5.20 -33.83 10.18
CA LEU A 31 5.22 -33.82 8.72
C LEU A 31 4.11 -32.94 8.12
N GLN A 32 2.95 -32.85 8.75
CA GLN A 32 1.86 -31.96 8.31
C GLN A 32 2.24 -30.47 8.37
N MET A 33 3.18 -30.07 9.24
CA MET A 33 3.67 -28.68 9.32
C MET A 33 4.78 -28.34 8.34
N GLY A 34 5.31 -29.36 7.66
CA GLY A 34 6.56 -29.25 6.90
C GLY A 34 7.79 -29.44 7.79
N VAL A 35 8.81 -30.08 7.20
CA VAL A 35 10.03 -30.51 7.88
C VAL A 35 10.75 -29.39 8.66
N PRO A 36 10.89 -28.14 8.14
CA PRO A 36 11.58 -27.08 8.88
C PRO A 36 10.89 -26.70 10.19
N MET A 37 9.56 -26.53 10.16
CA MET A 37 8.77 -26.19 11.35
C MET A 37 8.72 -27.36 12.34
N GLY A 38 8.56 -28.59 11.85
CA GLY A 38 8.58 -29.78 12.69
C GLY A 38 9.90 -29.93 13.47
N ALA A 39 11.04 -29.72 12.81
CA ALA A 39 12.35 -29.75 13.46
C ALA A 39 12.50 -28.65 14.53
N LEU A 40 12.01 -27.44 14.23
CA LEU A 40 12.01 -26.31 15.15
C LEU A 40 11.18 -26.59 16.41
N LEU A 41 9.96 -27.11 16.24
CA LEU A 41 9.09 -27.49 17.34
C LEU A 41 9.69 -28.60 18.20
N MET A 42 10.33 -29.61 17.60
CA MET A 42 10.97 -30.66 18.40
C MET A 42 12.12 -30.13 19.27
N ARG A 43 12.90 -29.16 18.78
CA ARG A 43 13.92 -28.48 19.60
C ARG A 43 13.28 -27.69 20.74
N TYR A 44 12.15 -27.05 20.48
CA TYR A 44 11.38 -26.32 21.49
C TYR A 44 10.81 -27.25 22.56
N ILE A 45 10.13 -28.33 22.17
CA ILE A 45 9.58 -29.33 23.09
C ILE A 45 10.67 -29.97 23.95
N GLY A 46 11.89 -30.10 23.41
CA GLY A 46 13.07 -30.52 24.16
C GLY A 46 13.34 -29.69 25.44
N MET A 47 12.90 -28.43 25.52
CA MET A 47 13.05 -27.57 26.70
C MET A 47 12.12 -27.95 27.88
N PHE A 48 11.12 -28.80 27.65
CA PHE A 48 10.27 -29.36 28.70
C PHE A 48 10.91 -30.60 29.35
N ARG A 49 12.05 -31.06 28.83
CA ARG A 49 12.74 -32.24 29.34
C ARG A 49 13.32 -31.96 30.74
N PRO A 50 12.96 -32.75 31.76
CA PRO A 50 13.58 -32.66 33.08
C PRO A 50 15.05 -33.10 33.02
N GLY A 51 15.93 -32.42 33.75
CA GLY A 51 17.39 -32.53 33.56
C GLY A 51 17.98 -33.95 33.67
N LYS A 52 17.37 -34.87 34.44
CA LYS A 52 17.88 -36.23 34.65
C LYS A 52 17.09 -37.33 33.94
N ARG A 53 15.97 -37.01 33.27
CA ARG A 53 15.07 -38.03 32.68
C ARG A 53 14.70 -37.69 31.25
N ALA A 54 14.48 -38.73 30.45
CA ALA A 54 13.92 -38.55 29.11
C ALA A 54 12.48 -38.02 29.21
N LEU A 55 12.09 -37.21 28.23
CA LEU A 55 10.70 -36.79 28.08
C LEU A 55 9.92 -37.97 27.49
N ALA A 56 8.83 -38.38 28.14
CA ALA A 56 7.97 -39.46 27.64
C ALA A 56 7.33 -39.07 26.30
N MET A 57 7.10 -40.04 25.43
CA MET A 57 6.51 -39.79 24.11
C MET A 57 5.04 -39.34 24.25
N SER A 58 4.27 -39.96 25.15
CA SER A 58 2.95 -39.47 25.56
C SER A 58 2.93 -38.00 26.00
N ARG A 59 3.91 -37.55 26.80
CA ARG A 59 4.03 -36.13 27.18
C ARG A 59 4.42 -35.24 25.99
N THR A 60 5.28 -35.74 25.11
CA THR A 60 5.67 -35.04 23.86
C THR A 60 4.44 -34.80 22.98
N LEU A 61 3.61 -35.82 22.78
CA LEU A 61 2.36 -35.73 22.03
C LEU A 61 1.36 -34.77 22.70
N ALA A 62 1.22 -34.82 24.03
CA ALA A 62 0.35 -33.90 24.76
C ALA A 62 0.76 -32.43 24.53
N LEU A 63 2.05 -32.10 24.69
CA LEU A 63 2.57 -30.75 24.46
C LEU A 63 2.35 -30.29 23.01
N LEU A 64 2.59 -31.15 22.02
CA LEU A 64 2.30 -30.81 20.62
C LEU A 64 0.81 -30.58 20.36
N SER A 65 -0.04 -31.41 20.97
CA SER A 65 -1.49 -31.31 20.83
C SER A 65 -2.08 -30.07 21.52
N GLU A 66 -1.40 -29.52 22.54
CA GLU A 66 -1.77 -28.24 23.16
C GLU A 66 -1.60 -27.07 22.17
N LEU A 67 -0.56 -27.10 21.31
CA LEU A 67 -0.27 -26.04 20.33
C LEU A 67 -1.06 -26.18 19.03
N TRP A 68 -1.37 -27.42 18.64
CA TRP A 68 -1.93 -27.75 17.33
C TRP A 68 -3.20 -26.97 16.95
N PRO A 69 -4.22 -26.83 17.82
CA PRO A 69 -5.45 -26.13 17.47
C PRO A 69 -5.22 -24.65 17.14
N ASP A 70 -4.32 -23.99 17.86
CA ASP A 70 -4.04 -22.58 17.66
C ASP A 70 -3.23 -22.34 16.38
N MET A 71 -2.23 -23.20 16.12
CA MET A 71 -1.42 -23.13 14.91
C MET A 71 -2.23 -23.41 13.65
N THR A 72 -3.13 -24.40 13.69
CA THR A 72 -4.01 -24.74 12.56
C THR A 72 -5.11 -23.72 12.34
N ARG A 73 -5.70 -23.19 13.42
CA ARG A 73 -6.66 -22.08 13.35
C ARG A 73 -6.00 -20.80 12.85
N GLY A 74 -4.69 -20.65 13.05
CA GLY A 74 -3.96 -19.42 12.72
C GLY A 74 -4.32 -18.28 13.65
N ALA A 75 -4.71 -18.56 14.89
CA ALA A 75 -5.05 -17.53 15.88
C ALA A 75 -4.83 -18.03 17.31
N ILE A 76 -4.52 -17.12 18.25
CA ILE A 76 -4.42 -17.42 19.68
C ILE A 76 -5.45 -16.63 20.48
N THR A 77 -6.09 -17.26 21.46
CA THR A 77 -7.03 -16.60 22.37
C THR A 77 -6.32 -16.20 23.66
N ARG A 78 -6.08 -14.91 23.87
CA ARG A 78 -5.38 -14.37 25.05
C ARG A 78 -5.99 -13.05 25.48
N LYS A 79 -6.09 -12.85 26.80
CA LYS A 79 -6.66 -11.63 27.40
C LYS A 79 -8.10 -11.32 26.91
N GLY A 80 -8.89 -12.36 26.65
CA GLY A 80 -10.28 -12.22 26.18
C GLY A 80 -10.44 -11.82 24.72
N ARG A 81 -9.35 -11.78 23.93
CA ARG A 81 -9.36 -11.46 22.50
C ARG A 81 -8.67 -12.57 21.70
N ASP A 82 -9.16 -12.78 20.49
CA ASP A 82 -8.49 -13.60 19.48
C ASP A 82 -7.51 -12.75 18.67
N TRP A 83 -6.28 -13.22 18.59
CA TRP A 83 -5.18 -12.59 17.87
C TRP A 83 -4.83 -13.43 16.66
N ALA A 84 -4.94 -12.84 15.46
CA ALA A 84 -4.57 -13.52 14.23
C ALA A 84 -3.05 -13.74 14.19
N THR A 85 -2.63 -14.93 13.79
CA THR A 85 -1.22 -15.33 13.73
C THR A 85 -0.89 -15.91 12.37
N THR A 86 0.36 -15.75 11.95
CA THR A 86 0.90 -16.34 10.73
C THR A 86 1.93 -17.42 11.06
N PRO A 87 2.16 -18.41 10.16
CA PRO A 87 3.22 -19.40 10.37
C PRO A 87 4.61 -18.78 10.62
N ALA A 88 4.91 -17.65 9.98
CA ALA A 88 6.15 -16.90 10.16
C ALA A 88 6.29 -16.33 11.58
N GLN A 89 5.20 -15.81 12.17
CA GLN A 89 5.21 -15.32 13.55
C GLN A 89 5.43 -16.45 14.55
N TRP A 90 4.84 -17.63 14.32
CA TRP A 90 5.11 -18.83 15.13
C TRP A 90 6.59 -19.23 15.08
N GLN A 91 7.17 -19.29 13.87
CA GLN A 91 8.59 -19.57 13.70
C GLN A 91 9.46 -18.57 14.49
N GLN A 92 9.21 -17.27 14.28
CA GLN A 92 9.97 -16.20 14.93
C GLN A 92 9.80 -16.23 16.46
N ALA A 93 8.61 -16.55 16.97
CA ALA A 93 8.36 -16.67 18.40
C ALA A 93 9.17 -17.82 19.01
N ILE A 94 9.15 -19.00 18.37
CA ILE A 94 9.90 -20.16 18.85
C ILE A 94 11.42 -19.88 18.83
N GLU A 95 11.91 -19.26 17.76
CA GLU A 95 13.31 -18.83 17.65
C GLU A 95 13.72 -17.86 18.76
N GLN A 96 12.84 -16.90 19.12
CA GLN A 96 13.09 -16.00 20.25
C GLN A 96 13.14 -16.72 21.59
N VAL A 97 12.26 -17.69 21.83
CA VAL A 97 12.30 -18.50 23.06
C VAL A 97 13.61 -19.29 23.14
N MET A 98 14.04 -19.91 22.03
CA MET A 98 15.33 -20.61 21.99
C MET A 98 16.50 -19.65 22.24
N ALA A 99 16.49 -18.46 21.64
CA ALA A 99 17.51 -17.45 21.89
C ALA A 99 17.53 -16.97 23.36
N ALA A 100 16.36 -16.88 24.01
CA ALA A 100 16.27 -16.55 25.43
C ALA A 100 16.85 -17.65 26.32
N ARG A 101 16.64 -18.93 25.96
CA ARG A 101 17.31 -20.07 26.62
C ARG A 101 18.82 -19.97 26.47
N ASP A 102 19.33 -19.75 25.25
CA ASP A 102 20.77 -19.73 24.98
C ASP A 102 21.49 -18.58 25.71
N LYS A 103 20.77 -17.51 26.03
CA LYS A 103 21.23 -16.40 26.88
C LYS A 103 21.16 -16.67 28.39
N GLY A 104 20.59 -17.81 28.81
CA GLY A 104 20.39 -18.14 30.22
C GLY A 104 19.21 -17.41 30.89
N ASN A 105 18.32 -16.80 30.11
CA ASN A 105 17.18 -16.02 30.63
C ASN A 105 15.94 -16.89 30.93
N LEU A 106 16.01 -18.20 30.72
CA LEU A 106 14.92 -19.13 30.96
C LEU A 106 15.31 -20.20 31.98
N THR A 107 14.44 -20.39 32.96
CA THR A 107 14.54 -21.51 33.90
C THR A 107 13.96 -22.76 33.24
N LEU A 108 14.80 -23.79 33.08
CA LEU A 108 14.39 -25.09 32.56
C LEU A 108 14.18 -26.09 33.71
N PRO A 109 13.29 -27.09 33.54
CA PRO A 109 12.43 -27.32 32.38
C PRO A 109 11.27 -26.32 32.31
N LEU A 110 10.78 -26.05 31.09
CA LEU A 110 9.53 -25.30 30.93
C LEU A 110 8.36 -26.13 31.49
N THR A 111 7.40 -25.45 32.10
CA THR A 111 6.21 -26.07 32.69
C THR A 111 4.97 -25.95 31.80
N SER A 112 4.89 -24.89 30.99
CA SER A 112 3.79 -24.63 30.05
C SER A 112 4.28 -23.84 28.83
N HIS A 113 3.42 -23.71 27.82
CA HIS A 113 3.64 -22.86 26.65
C HIS A 113 3.38 -21.36 26.92
N GLY A 114 3.10 -20.96 28.17
CA GLY A 114 2.72 -19.59 28.50
C GLY A 114 3.72 -18.54 28.03
N TYR A 115 5.03 -18.78 28.21
CA TYR A 115 6.06 -17.86 27.75
C TYR A 115 6.08 -17.72 26.22
N LEU A 116 5.91 -18.82 25.48
CA LEU A 116 5.81 -18.78 24.02
C LEU A 116 4.63 -17.92 23.57
N TYR A 117 3.46 -18.08 24.21
CA TYR A 117 2.29 -17.27 23.90
C TYR A 117 2.49 -15.78 24.20
N GLU A 118 3.19 -15.42 25.28
CA GLU A 118 3.49 -14.01 25.56
C GLU A 118 4.45 -13.41 24.52
N VAL A 119 5.48 -14.17 24.11
CA VAL A 119 6.40 -13.74 23.03
C VAL A 119 5.64 -13.58 21.71
N LEU A 120 4.78 -14.55 21.37
CA LEU A 120 3.97 -14.53 20.16
C LEU A 120 2.98 -13.35 20.16
N LEU A 121 2.29 -13.12 21.28
CA LEU A 121 1.39 -11.99 21.45
C LEU A 121 2.14 -10.65 21.23
N GLY A 122 3.34 -10.52 21.79
CA GLY A 122 4.18 -9.33 21.58
C GLY A 122 4.62 -9.14 20.12
N LEU A 123 4.75 -10.20 19.33
CA LEU A 123 5.02 -10.12 17.89
C LEU A 123 3.78 -9.69 17.09
N VAL A 124 2.62 -10.27 17.41
CA VAL A 124 1.36 -9.95 16.73
C VAL A 124 0.95 -8.51 17.00
N ASP A 125 1.01 -8.05 18.25
CA ASP A 125 0.67 -6.68 18.64
C ASP A 125 1.58 -5.64 17.96
N LYS A 126 2.89 -5.93 17.87
CA LYS A 126 3.83 -5.11 17.09
C LYS A 126 3.50 -5.08 15.59
N ALA A 127 3.07 -6.21 15.03
CA ALA A 127 2.68 -6.27 13.63
C ALA A 127 1.38 -5.50 13.35
N GLU A 128 0.35 -5.63 14.21
CA GLU A 128 -0.89 -4.86 14.12
C GLU A 128 -0.63 -3.36 14.22
N SER A 129 0.15 -2.91 15.21
CA SER A 129 0.49 -1.50 15.38
C SER A 129 1.33 -0.93 14.24
N HIS A 130 2.23 -1.71 13.65
CA HIS A 130 2.97 -1.28 12.46
C HIS A 130 2.05 -1.13 11.24
N ALA A 131 1.18 -2.10 11.01
CA ALA A 131 0.21 -2.07 9.91
C ALA A 131 -0.78 -0.91 10.06
N GLU A 132 -1.19 -0.57 11.29
CA GLU A 132 -2.05 0.58 11.56
C GLU A 132 -1.33 1.90 11.26
N ARG A 133 -0.09 2.08 11.72
CA ARG A 133 0.72 3.28 11.42
C ARG A 133 0.95 3.47 9.92
N GLU A 134 1.22 2.40 9.18
CA GLU A 134 1.37 2.46 7.72
C GLU A 134 0.06 2.85 7.03
N ARG A 135 -1.08 2.33 7.49
CA ARG A 135 -2.40 2.71 6.97
C ARG A 135 -2.71 4.18 7.25
N GLU A 136 -2.46 4.66 8.45
CA GLU A 136 -2.63 6.08 8.80
C GLU A 136 -1.70 6.98 7.97
N ALA A 137 -0.43 6.59 7.80
CA ALA A 137 0.52 7.33 6.98
C ALA A 137 0.10 7.39 5.51
N GLY A 138 -0.37 6.26 4.95
CA GLY A 138 -0.90 6.21 3.59
C GLY A 138 -2.16 7.06 3.41
N GLN A 139 -3.05 7.08 4.40
CA GLN A 139 -4.23 7.95 4.40
C GLN A 139 -3.84 9.43 4.48
N ARG A 140 -2.89 9.81 5.35
CA ARG A 140 -2.36 11.19 5.43
C ARG A 140 -1.67 11.61 4.13
N GLY A 141 -0.87 10.73 3.54
CA GLY A 141 -0.23 10.98 2.23
C GLY A 141 -1.25 11.18 1.10
N ARG A 142 -2.33 10.39 1.09
CA ARG A 142 -3.42 10.51 0.10
C ARG A 142 -4.29 11.75 0.33
N ALA A 143 -4.54 12.13 1.58
CA ALA A 143 -5.24 13.38 1.91
C ALA A 143 -4.41 14.60 1.51
N HIS A 144 -3.07 14.54 1.65
CA HIS A 144 -2.18 15.61 1.21
C HIS A 144 -2.11 15.75 -0.32
N THR A 145 -2.17 14.64 -1.07
CA THR A 145 -2.24 14.68 -2.55
C THR A 145 -3.63 15.00 -3.10
N ALA A 146 -4.70 14.75 -2.35
CA ALA A 146 -6.07 15.10 -2.76
C ALA A 146 -6.47 16.55 -2.38
N GLY A 147 -5.81 17.16 -1.40
CA GLY A 147 -6.12 18.51 -0.91
C GLY A 147 -5.29 19.65 -1.52
N GLY A 148 -4.18 19.33 -2.20
CA GLY A 148 -3.41 20.30 -2.98
C GLY A 148 -3.63 20.03 -4.47
N THR A 149 -3.98 21.06 -5.24
CA THR A 149 -3.93 21.01 -6.71
C THR A 149 -2.59 20.41 -7.11
N ALA A 150 -2.59 19.22 -7.69
CA ALA A 150 -1.35 18.56 -8.04
C ALA A 150 -0.58 19.47 -9.01
N LEU A 151 0.76 19.53 -8.89
CA LEU A 151 1.59 20.40 -9.73
C LEU A 151 1.30 20.21 -11.23
N GLY A 152 0.97 18.98 -11.65
CA GLY A 152 0.54 18.64 -13.00
C GLY A 152 -0.78 19.30 -13.42
N ASP A 153 -1.76 19.41 -12.51
CA ASP A 153 -3.03 20.09 -12.77
C ASP A 153 -2.82 21.59 -12.93
N VAL A 154 -1.95 22.19 -12.11
CA VAL A 154 -1.56 23.61 -12.22
C VAL A 154 -0.87 23.89 -13.55
N MET A 155 0.06 23.02 -13.97
CA MET A 155 0.72 23.16 -15.28
C MET A 155 -0.27 23.01 -16.44
N ALA A 156 -1.18 22.03 -16.37
CA ALA A 156 -2.20 21.81 -17.40
C ALA A 156 -3.21 22.96 -17.50
N ASP A 157 -3.56 23.59 -16.36
CA ASP A 157 -4.41 24.78 -16.33
C ASP A 157 -3.70 26.00 -16.91
N MET A 158 -2.40 26.16 -16.62
CA MET A 158 -1.57 27.23 -17.19
C MET A 158 -1.42 27.07 -18.70
N ASP A 159 -1.23 25.85 -19.20
CA ASP A 159 -1.17 25.55 -20.65
C ASP A 159 -2.52 25.84 -21.34
N ARG A 160 -3.63 25.46 -20.70
CA ARG A 160 -4.98 25.82 -21.19
C ARG A 160 -5.26 27.32 -21.14
N ALA A 161 -4.69 28.05 -20.19
CA ALA A 161 -4.79 29.50 -20.13
C ALA A 161 -3.96 30.16 -21.25
N LEU A 162 -2.73 29.68 -21.46
CA LEU A 162 -1.83 30.17 -22.52
C LEU A 162 -2.41 29.89 -23.91
N GLY A 163 -2.99 28.70 -24.13
CA GLY A 163 -3.67 28.37 -25.38
C GLY A 163 -4.89 29.25 -25.65
N ARG A 164 -5.68 29.60 -24.62
CA ARG A 164 -6.79 30.55 -24.75
C ARG A 164 -6.32 31.95 -25.09
N ALA A 165 -5.25 32.42 -24.43
CA ALA A 165 -4.63 33.70 -24.72
C ALA A 165 -4.08 33.76 -26.15
N SER A 166 -3.39 32.71 -26.61
CA SER A 166 -2.87 32.59 -27.97
C SER A 166 -3.99 32.67 -29.01
N LYS A 167 -5.08 31.91 -28.82
CA LYS A 167 -6.24 31.97 -29.73
C LYS A 167 -6.92 33.34 -29.74
N ALA A 168 -6.95 34.05 -28.60
CA ALA A 168 -7.48 35.40 -28.55
C ALA A 168 -6.60 36.38 -29.35
N VAL A 169 -5.28 36.25 -29.25
CA VAL A 169 -4.33 37.06 -30.04
C VAL A 169 -4.45 36.75 -31.54
N GLU A 170 -4.55 35.49 -31.92
CA GLU A 170 -4.81 35.09 -33.32
C GLU A 170 -6.16 35.62 -33.83
N ALA A 171 -7.22 35.60 -33.01
CA ALA A 171 -8.51 36.15 -33.38
C ALA A 171 -8.46 37.68 -33.56
N LEU A 172 -7.70 38.39 -32.72
CA LEU A 172 -7.42 39.82 -32.87
C LEU A 172 -6.60 40.12 -34.13
N ALA A 173 -5.67 39.24 -34.51
CA ALA A 173 -4.87 39.37 -35.71
C ALA A 173 -5.64 39.01 -37.00
N ALA A 174 -6.56 38.05 -36.92
CA ALA A 174 -7.42 37.60 -38.03
C ALA A 174 -8.64 38.51 -38.24
N ALA A 175 -8.99 39.34 -37.25
CA ALA A 175 -9.98 40.39 -37.43
C ALA A 175 -9.44 41.42 -38.42
N ALA A 176 -9.92 41.35 -39.67
CA ALA A 176 -9.67 42.40 -40.67
C ALA A 176 -10.00 43.78 -40.07
N PRO A 177 -9.22 44.83 -40.37
CA PRO A 177 -9.53 46.16 -39.88
C PRO A 177 -10.96 46.50 -40.28
N ALA A 178 -11.76 46.95 -39.30
CA ALA A 178 -13.12 47.41 -39.55
C ALA A 178 -13.10 48.36 -40.76
N PRO A 179 -14.01 48.21 -41.74
CA PRO A 179 -14.06 49.12 -42.86
C PRO A 179 -14.18 50.53 -42.30
N ALA A 180 -13.29 51.43 -42.75
CA ALA A 180 -13.26 52.81 -42.29
C ALA A 180 -14.69 53.38 -42.34
N PRO A 181 -15.20 54.00 -41.26
CA PRO A 181 -16.56 54.49 -41.25
C PRO A 181 -16.76 55.42 -42.45
N GLY A 182 -17.74 55.06 -43.29
CA GLY A 182 -18.14 55.89 -44.42
C GLY A 182 -18.45 57.33 -43.95
N PRO A 183 -18.33 58.33 -44.83
CA PRO A 183 -18.50 59.72 -44.43
C PRO A 183 -19.83 59.91 -43.70
N SER A 184 -19.77 60.58 -42.54
CA SER A 184 -20.94 60.93 -41.71
C SER A 184 -22.11 61.45 -42.55
N ARG A 185 -23.36 61.17 -42.15
CA ARG A 185 -24.56 61.73 -42.81
C ARG A 185 -24.50 63.25 -42.97
N TYR A 186 -23.84 63.94 -42.06
CA TYR A 186 -23.59 65.38 -42.18
C TYR A 186 -22.63 65.71 -43.32
N ALA A 187 -21.51 64.98 -43.44
CA ALA A 187 -20.55 65.14 -44.53
C ALA A 187 -21.15 64.79 -45.90
N GLN A 188 -22.08 63.82 -45.96
CA GLN A 188 -22.82 63.49 -47.18
C GLN A 188 -23.77 64.62 -47.60
N LYS A 189 -24.50 65.21 -46.65
CA LYS A 189 -25.37 66.37 -46.89
C LYS A 189 -24.57 67.59 -47.37
N LEU A 190 -23.45 67.91 -46.72
CA LEU A 190 -22.60 69.03 -47.10
C LEU A 190 -22.05 68.86 -48.52
N ARG A 191 -21.62 67.65 -48.90
CA ARG A 191 -21.14 67.33 -50.25
C ARG A 191 -22.25 67.47 -51.31
N ALA A 192 -23.47 67.03 -51.00
CA ALA A 192 -24.62 67.17 -51.89
C ALA A 192 -25.00 68.65 -52.08
N GLU A 193 -24.96 69.46 -51.03
CA GLU A 193 -25.20 70.91 -51.10
C GLU A 193 -24.12 71.64 -51.90
N ILE A 194 -22.85 71.28 -51.73
CA ILE A 194 -21.74 71.84 -52.52
C ILE A 194 -21.88 71.46 -54.01
N ALA A 195 -22.26 70.23 -54.32
CA ALA A 195 -22.50 69.78 -55.70
C ALA A 195 -23.70 70.51 -56.32
N ALA A 196 -24.79 70.70 -55.56
CA ALA A 196 -25.96 71.45 -56.00
C ALA A 196 -25.65 72.94 -56.26
N LYS A 197 -24.79 73.56 -55.44
CA LYS A 197 -24.33 74.95 -55.65
C LYS A 197 -23.36 75.11 -56.81
N LYS A 198 -22.65 74.05 -57.20
CA LYS A 198 -21.72 74.06 -58.35
C LYS A 198 -22.43 73.93 -59.71
N ALA A 199 -23.69 73.52 -59.72
CA ALA A 199 -24.52 73.46 -60.93
C ALA A 199 -25.37 74.74 -61.07
N VAL A 200 -24.75 75.84 -61.53
CA VAL A 200 -25.47 77.03 -62.00
C VAL A 200 -25.65 76.92 -63.53
N PRO A 201 -26.80 77.31 -64.11
CA PRO A 201 -27.12 77.11 -65.52
C PRO A 201 -26.46 78.14 -66.42
N THR A 202 -26.05 77.71 -67.62
CA THR A 202 -25.60 78.56 -68.73
C THR A 202 -26.73 79.44 -69.25
N VAL A 203 -26.53 80.76 -69.21
CA VAL A 203 -27.44 81.81 -69.72
C VAL A 203 -27.38 81.88 -71.26
N PRO A 204 -28.51 82.06 -71.98
CA PRO A 204 -28.52 82.23 -73.43
C PRO A 204 -28.12 83.67 -73.83
N THR A 205 -27.39 83.80 -74.94
CA THR A 205 -26.96 85.08 -75.51
C THR A 205 -28.02 85.61 -76.46
N GLU A 206 -28.69 86.70 -76.08
CA GLU A 206 -29.38 87.63 -76.98
C GLU A 206 -28.78 89.02 -76.79
N SER A 207 -28.32 89.64 -77.88
CA SER A 207 -28.03 91.07 -77.95
C SER A 207 -28.60 91.65 -79.24
N ASN A 208 -29.43 92.68 -79.06
CA ASN A 208 -30.31 93.38 -80.01
C ASN A 208 -29.56 94.59 -80.67
N PRO A 209 -30.21 95.62 -81.26
CA PRO A 209 -30.12 96.00 -82.68
C PRO A 209 -29.34 97.32 -82.99
N THR A 210 -29.34 97.63 -84.30
CA THR A 210 -29.01 98.81 -85.17
C THR A 210 -28.71 100.21 -84.59
N PRO A 211 -28.09 101.12 -85.37
CA PRO A 211 -28.79 101.89 -86.42
C PRO A 211 -28.26 101.72 -87.85
#